data_AF-Q9KDD3-F1
#
_entry.id   AF-Q9KDD3-F1
#
_cell.length_a   1.000
_cell.length_b   1.000
_cell.length_c   1.000
_cell.angle_alpha   90.00
_cell.angle_beta   90.00
_cell.angle_gamma   90.00
#
_symmetry.space_group_name_H-M   'P 1'
#
loop_
_entity.id
_entity.type
_entity.pdbx_description
1 polymer ?
#
loop_
_entity_poly.entity_id
_entity_poly.type
_entity_poly.pdbx_seq_one_letter_code
_entity_poly.pdbx_strand_id
1 'polypeptide(L)'
;MEEKKIVELEKQVEDYRQFGFVLLSLSIFLFIGLVLPPSYAPQVAAEWLIAGIGGALTFAWLFNRKVVQCQQKLFEEEDQQ
;
A
#
# COMPACT_ATOMS: atom_id res chain seq x y z
N MET A 1 31.19 -3.01 -4.14
CA MET A 1 30.43 -2.70 -2.91
C MET A 1 29.15 -1.92 -3.23
N GLU A 2 29.13 -1.11 -4.29
CA GLU A 2 27.92 -0.39 -4.75
C GLU A 2 26.86 -1.31 -5.36
N GLU A 3 27.23 -2.33 -6.15
CA GLU A 3 26.27 -3.31 -6.71
C GLU A 3 25.44 -4.03 -5.65
N LYS A 4 26.01 -4.31 -4.46
CA LYS A 4 25.26 -4.93 -3.35
C LYS A 4 24.18 -4.01 -2.80
N LYS A 5 24.41 -2.69 -2.80
CA LYS A 5 23.42 -1.70 -2.35
C LYS A 5 22.26 -1.58 -3.33
N ILE A 6 22.54 -1.63 -4.63
CA ILE A 6 21.52 -1.51 -5.68
C ILE A 6 20.54 -2.68 -5.58
N VAL A 7 21.04 -3.92 -5.49
CA VAL A 7 20.21 -5.13 -5.33
C VAL A 7 19.38 -5.10 -4.04
N GLU A 8 19.91 -4.53 -2.96
CA GLU A 8 19.20 -4.42 -1.69
C GLU A 8 18.07 -3.38 -1.76
N LEU A 9 18.28 -2.28 -2.48
CA LEU A 9 17.27 -1.24 -2.74
C LEU A 9 16.16 -1.74 -3.68
N GLU A 10 16.49 -2.48 -4.74
CA GLU A 10 15.49 -3.10 -5.63
C GLU A 10 14.58 -4.06 -4.88
N LYS A 11 15.17 -4.91 -4.03
CA LYS A 11 14.40 -5.84 -3.20
C LYS A 11 13.47 -5.10 -2.24
N GLN A 12 13.93 -4.00 -1.66
CA GLN A 12 13.12 -3.16 -0.78
C GLN A 12 11.95 -2.50 -1.52
N VAL A 13 12.17 -2.05 -2.76
CA VAL A 13 11.12 -1.51 -3.64
C VAL A 13 10.08 -2.58 -3.98
N GLU A 14 10.51 -3.81 -4.27
CA GLU A 14 9.61 -4.92 -4.55
C GLU A 14 8.75 -5.29 -3.33
N ASP A 15 9.35 -5.32 -2.13
CA ASP A 15 8.62 -5.55 -0.88
C ASP A 15 7.55 -4.46 -0.66
N TYR A 16 7.90 -3.18 -0.81
CA TYR A 16 6.92 -2.10 -0.66
C TYR A 16 5.80 -2.16 -1.71
N ARG A 17 6.11 -2.59 -2.94
CA ARG A 17 5.11 -2.78 -4.00
C ARG A 17 4.15 -3.93 -3.66
N GLN A 18 4.67 -5.06 -3.16
CA GLN A 18 3.84 -6.18 -2.70
C GLN A 18 2.96 -5.77 -1.52
N PHE A 19 3.51 -5.08 -0.52
CA PHE A 19 2.74 -4.58 0.62
C PHE A 19 1.62 -3.62 0.19
N GLY A 20 1.90 -2.72 -0.75
CA GLY A 20 0.89 -1.84 -1.33
C GLY A 20 -0.24 -2.61 -2.02
N PHE A 21 0.08 -3.66 -2.77
CA PHE A 21 -0.91 -4.51 -3.42
C PHE A 21 -1.77 -5.30 -2.41
N VAL A 22 -1.15 -5.82 -1.33
CA VAL A 22 -1.87 -6.52 -0.25
C VAL A 22 -2.84 -5.57 0.45
N LEU A 23 -2.41 -4.35 0.78
CA LEU A 23 -3.28 -3.34 1.42
C LEU A 23 -4.43 -2.90 0.51
N LEU A 24 -4.19 -2.80 -0.80
CA LEU A 24 -5.21 -2.49 -1.79
C LEU A 24 -6.25 -3.62 -1.88
N SER A 25 -5.79 -4.87 -1.99
CA SER A 25 -6.66 -6.05 -2.02
C SER A 25 -7.49 -6.15 -0.73
N LEU A 26 -6.85 -5.93 0.43
CA LEU A 26 -7.52 -5.92 1.73
C LEU A 26 -8.60 -4.83 1.79
N SER A 27 -8.32 -3.62 1.29
CA SER A 27 -9.31 -2.54 1.22
C SER A 27 -10.52 -2.91 0.36
N ILE A 28 -10.31 -3.57 -0.79
CA ILE A 28 -11.39 -4.06 -1.65
C ILE A 28 -12.22 -5.13 -0.93
N PHE A 29 -11.57 -6.09 -0.25
CA PHE A 29 -12.26 -7.12 0.52
C PHE A 29 -13.09 -6.54 1.67
N LEU A 30 -12.54 -5.59 2.44
CA LEU A 30 -13.27 -4.91 3.50
C LEU A 30 -14.46 -4.10 2.94
N PHE A 31 -14.28 -3.46 1.77
CA PHE A 31 -15.36 -2.75 1.09
C PHE A 31 -16.49 -3.67 0.66
N ILE A 32 -16.18 -4.85 0.11
CA ILE A 32 -17.19 -5.86 -0.22
C ILE A 32 -17.94 -6.31 1.05
N GLY A 33 -17.23 -6.50 2.16
CA GLY A 33 -17.83 -6.83 3.46
C GLY A 33 -18.73 -5.73 4.05
N LEU A 34 -18.51 -4.47 3.66
CA LEU A 34 -19.40 -3.34 3.98
C LEU A 34 -20.64 -3.31 3.08
N VAL A 35 -20.47 -3.61 1.77
CA VAL A 35 -21.56 -3.62 0.78
C VAL A 35 -22.49 -4.83 0.95
N LEU A 36 -21.99 -5.95 1.47
CA LEU A 36 -22.81 -7.06 1.97
C LEU A 36 -22.97 -6.95 3.50
N PRO A 37 -23.85 -6.08 4.03
CA PRO A 37 -24.11 -6.07 5.45
C PRO A 37 -24.77 -7.41 5.84
N PRO A 38 -24.26 -8.11 6.87
CA PRO A 38 -25.02 -9.18 7.49
C PRO A 38 -26.32 -8.58 8.04
N SER A 39 -27.44 -9.26 7.88
CA SER A 39 -28.79 -8.82 8.34
C SER A 39 -28.88 -8.50 9.84
N TYR A 40 -27.80 -8.77 10.59
CA TYR A 40 -27.67 -8.68 12.05
C TYR A 40 -26.49 -7.79 12.50
N ALA A 41 -25.78 -7.12 11.58
CA ALA A 41 -24.66 -6.27 11.99
C ALA A 41 -25.16 -4.94 12.61
N PRO A 42 -24.71 -4.59 13.83
CA PRO A 42 -25.07 -3.31 14.45
C PRO A 42 -24.46 -2.15 13.65
N GLN A 43 -25.20 -1.05 13.50
CA GLN A 43 -24.80 0.15 12.74
C GLN A 43 -23.42 0.70 13.15
N VAL A 44 -23.08 0.54 14.43
CA VAL A 44 -21.77 0.92 15.00
C VAL A 44 -20.60 0.18 14.33
N ALA A 45 -20.78 -1.07 13.90
CA ALA A 45 -19.73 -1.84 13.23
C ALA A 45 -19.44 -1.36 11.81
N ALA A 46 -20.44 -0.79 11.12
CA ALA A 46 -20.28 -0.25 9.77
C ALA A 46 -19.44 1.04 9.78
N GLU A 47 -19.61 1.90 10.78
CA GLU A 47 -18.83 3.14 10.94
C GLU A 47 -17.34 2.87 11.14
N TRP A 48 -17.00 1.89 12.00
CA TRP A 48 -15.61 1.47 12.22
C TRP A 48 -14.99 0.83 10.97
N LEU A 49 -15.76 0.07 10.20
CA LEU A 49 -15.32 -0.49 8.92
C LEU A 49 -15.02 0.60 7.89
N ILE A 50 -15.87 1.62 7.77
CA ILE A 50 -15.64 2.77 6.87
C ILE A 50 -14.36 3.52 7.28
N ALA A 51 -14.17 3.77 8.57
CA ALA A 51 -12.95 4.40 9.08
C ALA A 51 -11.70 3.54 8.81
N GLY A 52 -11.81 2.22 8.97
CA GLY A 52 -10.74 1.26 8.68
C GLY A 52 -10.35 1.22 7.20
N ILE A 53 -11.34 1.19 6.30
CA ILE A 53 -11.11 1.27 4.84
C ILE A 53 -10.48 2.61 4.46
N GLY A 54 -10.99 3.71 5.02
CA GLY A 54 -10.43 5.05 4.79
C GLY A 54 -8.97 5.15 5.22
N GLY A 55 -8.63 4.60 6.40
CA GLY A 55 -7.27 4.52 6.91
C GLY A 55 -6.37 3.64 6.03
N ALA A 56 -6.82 2.44 5.67
CA ALA A 56 -6.06 1.53 4.81
C ALA A 56 -5.74 2.15 3.44
N LEU A 57 -6.69 2.88 2.84
CA LEU A 57 -6.48 3.59 1.58
C LEU A 57 -5.51 4.77 1.71
N THR A 58 -5.57 5.54 2.79
CA THR A 58 -4.60 6.62 3.03
C THR A 58 -3.20 6.08 3.25
N PHE A 59 -3.03 5.00 4.02
CA PHE A 59 -1.75 4.33 4.17
C PHE A 59 -1.25 3.76 2.84
N ALA A 60 -2.10 3.06 2.08
CA ALA A 60 -1.74 2.55 0.76
C ALA A 60 -1.26 3.68 -0.17
N TRP A 61 -1.95 4.83 -0.19
CA TRP A 61 -1.55 5.98 -0.98
C TRP A 61 -0.20 6.58 -0.55
N LEU A 62 0.04 6.70 0.76
CA LEU A 62 1.32 7.19 1.31
C LEU A 62 2.48 6.26 0.96
N PHE A 63 2.30 4.94 1.10
CA PHE A 63 3.32 3.95 0.73
C PHE A 63 3.59 3.96 -0.78
N ASN A 64 2.54 4.02 -1.60
CA ASN A 64 2.70 4.05 -3.05
C ASN A 64 3.44 5.33 -3.50
N ARG A 65 3.16 6.47 -2.87
CA ARG A 65 3.86 7.73 -3.14
C ARG A 65 5.33 7.69 -2.70
N LYS A 66 5.64 7.03 -1.58
CA LYS A 66 7.03 6.81 -1.13
C LYS A 66 7.82 5.91 -2.10
N VAL A 67 7.18 4.87 -2.64
CA VAL A 67 7.80 3.99 -3.66
C VAL A 67 8.12 4.78 -4.93
N VAL A 68 7.18 5.59 -5.44
CA VAL A 68 7.42 6.41 -6.64
C VAL A 68 8.55 7.41 -6.42
N GLN A 69 8.63 8.04 -5.24
CA GLN A 69 9.74 8.94 -4.90
C GLN A 69 11.08 8.21 -4.78
N CYS A 70 11.08 6.97 -4.28
CA CYS A 70 12.29 6.17 -4.14
C CYS A 70 12.78 5.67 -5.52
N GLN A 71 11.87 5.24 -6.39
CA GLN A 71 12.18 4.87 -7.76
C GLN A 71 12.71 6.05 -8.57
N GLN A 72 12.12 7.24 -8.43
CA GLN A 72 12.64 8.43 -9.11
C GLN A 72 14.07 8.77 -8.69
N LYS A 73 14.40 8.66 -7.41
CA LYS A 73 15.76 8.90 -6.93
C LYS A 73 16.78 7.87 -7.42
N LEU A 74 16.40 6.60 -7.50
CA LEU A 74 17.25 5.55 -8.06
C LEU A 74 17.54 5.79 -9.54
N PHE A 75 16.52 6.18 -10.31
CA PHE A 75 16.66 6.47 -11.75
C PHE A 75 17.57 7.68 -12.01
N GLU A 76 17.49 8.70 -11.15
CA GLU A 76 18.28 9.93 -11.26
C GLU A 76 19.75 9.72 -10.84
N GLU A 77 20.04 8.71 -10.02
CA GLU A 77 21.40 8.26 -9.69
C GLU A 77 21.99 7.31 -10.76
N GLU A 78 21.18 6.52 -11.46
CA GLU A 78 21.60 5.67 -12.58
C GLU A 78 21.95 6.49 -13.85
N ASP A 79 21.24 7.58 -14.13
CA ASP A 79 21.51 8.46 -15.28
C ASP A 79 22.77 9.34 -15.14
N GLN A 80 23.41 9.37 -13.95
CA GLN A 80 24.63 10.14 -13.69
C GLN A 80 25.93 9.31 -13.76
N GLN A 81 25.89 8.04 -14.18
CA GLN A 81 27.07 7.23 -14.46
C GLN A 81 27.50 7.25 -15.93
#